data_AF-A0A8T1GTB3-F1
#
_entry.id   AF-A0A8T1GTB3-F1
#
_cell.length_a   1.000
_cell.length_b   1.000
_cell.length_c   1.000
_cell.angle_alpha   90.00
_cell.angle_beta   90.00
_cell.angle_gamma   90.00
#
_symmetry.space_group_name_H-M   'P 1'
#
loop_
_entity.id
_entity.type
_entity.pdbx_description
1 polymer ?
#
loop_
_entity_poly.entity_id
_entity_poly.type
_entity_poly.pdbx_seq_one_letter_code
_entity_poly.pdbx_strand_id
1 'polypeptide(L)' 'MIVLSGAEKYARAQAQFEPVVEKLSGLSTVAFHQEMNKWKSVIECDVVPSDEETSLTDVGPTAIESDTDSDDFLSD' A
#
# COMPACT_ATOMS: atom_id res chain seq x y z
N MET A 1 -1.91 19.56 -13.06
CA MET A 1 -1.78 18.18 -12.55
C MET A 1 -2.82 17.34 -13.27
N ILE A 2 -2.41 16.35 -14.07
CA ILE A 2 -3.37 15.47 -14.75
C ILE A 2 -3.74 14.37 -13.76
N VAL A 3 -4.96 14.43 -13.22
CA VAL A 3 -5.49 13.38 -12.35
C VAL A 3 -6.08 12.31 -13.25
N LEU A 4 -5.35 11.20 -13.40
CA LEU A 4 -5.84 10.04 -14.14
C LEU A 4 -6.98 9.38 -13.36
N SER A 5 -8.03 8.98 -14.07
CA SER A 5 -9.08 8.12 -13.56
C SER A 5 -8.51 6.75 -13.12
N GLY A 6 -9.27 6.02 -12.30
CA GLY A 6 -8.86 4.68 -11.87
C GLY A 6 -8.59 3.73 -13.05
N ALA A 7 -9.41 3.82 -14.11
CA ALA A 7 -9.24 3.02 -15.32
C ALA A 7 -7.94 3.35 -16.06
N GLU A 8 -7.59 4.63 -16.17
CA GLU A 8 -6.33 5.05 -16.81
C GLU A 8 -5.10 4.65 -16.00
N LYS A 9 -5.19 4.72 -14.66
CA LYS A 9 -4.13 4.22 -13.77
C LYS A 9 -3.93 2.72 -13.94
N TYR A 10 -5.03 1.96 -13.97
CA TYR A 10 -4.99 0.52 -14.18
C TYR A 10 -4.44 0.15 -15.56
N ALA A 11 -4.93 0.78 -16.63
CA ALA A 11 -4.45 0.53 -17.98
C ALA A 11 -2.95 0.83 -18.13
N ARG A 12 -2.47 1.90 -17.48
CA ARG A 12 -1.03 2.22 -17.44
C ARG A 12 -0.24 1.16 -16.68
N ALA A 13 -0.70 0.74 -15.51
CA ALA A 13 -0.03 -0.31 -14.75
C ALA A 13 0.00 -1.62 -15.55
N GLN A 14 -1.13 -2.02 -16.12
CA GLN A 14 -1.23 -3.21 -16.97
C GLN A 14 -0.24 -3.16 -18.13
N ALA A 15 -0.16 -2.04 -18.86
CA ALA A 15 0.78 -1.87 -19.95
C ALA A 15 2.26 -2.00 -19.53
N GLN A 16 2.59 -1.67 -18.27
CA GLN A 16 3.93 -1.86 -17.72
C GLN A 16 4.20 -3.31 -17.33
N PHE A 17 3.18 -4.05 -16.88
CA PHE A 17 3.30 -5.45 -16.49
C PHE A 17 3.24 -6.42 -17.66
N GLU A 18 2.54 -6.08 -18.75
CA GLU A 18 2.39 -6.93 -19.94
C GLU A 18 3.71 -7.52 -20.47
N PRO A 19 4.79 -6.74 -20.71
CA PRO A 19 6.05 -7.30 -21.20
C PRO A 19 6.74 -8.22 -20.17
N VAL A 20 6.49 -8.02 -18.88
CA VAL A 20 7.00 -8.90 -17.82
C VAL A 20 6.26 -10.23 -17.85
N VAL A 21 4.94 -10.19 -17.99
CA VAL A 21 4.09 -11.39 -18.11
C VAL A 21 4.46 -12.18 -19.35
N GLU A 22 4.62 -11.53 -20.50
CA GLU A 22 5.03 -12.18 -21.75
C GLU A 22 6.38 -12.88 -21.59
N LYS A 23 7.39 -12.17 -21.05
CA LYS A 23 8.71 -12.74 -20.77
C LYS A 23 8.63 -13.96 -19.85
N LEU A 24 7.86 -13.88 -18.76
CA LEU A 24 7.74 -14.98 -17.79
C LEU A 24 7.00 -16.19 -18.37
N SER A 25 5.99 -15.96 -19.21
CA SER A 25 5.19 -17.01 -19.84
C SER A 25 6.00 -17.89 -20.80
N GLY A 26 7.03 -17.34 -21.42
CA GLY A 26 7.93 -18.06 -22.34
C GLY A 26 9.05 -18.85 -21.65
N LEU A 27 9.18 -18.76 -20.33
CA LEU A 27 10.23 -19.46 -19.58
C LEU A 27 9.86 -20.92 -19.30
N SER A 28 10.88 -21.77 -19.18
CA SER A 28 10.70 -23.10 -18.59
C SER A 28 10.33 -22.97 -17.11
N THR A 29 9.66 -23.98 -16.55
CA THR A 29 9.22 -23.99 -15.14
C THR A 29 10.35 -23.65 -14.17
N VAL A 30 11.56 -24.20 -14.39
CA VAL A 30 12.72 -23.94 -13.53
C VAL A 30 13.17 -22.48 -13.63
N ALA A 31 13.27 -21.95 -14.86
CA ALA A 31 13.68 -20.56 -15.08
C ALA A 31 12.65 -19.55 -14.56
N PHE A 32 11.36 -19.85 -14.69
CA PHE A 32 10.26 -19.07 -14.11
C PHE A 32 10.41 -18.95 -12.59
N HIS A 33 10.58 -20.07 -11.87
CA HIS A 33 10.74 -20.05 -10.41
C HIS A 33 12.01 -19.32 -9.96
N GLN A 34 13.11 -19.44 -10.71
CA GLN A 34 14.32 -18.67 -10.42
C GLN A 34 14.09 -17.17 -10.54
N GLU A 35 13.42 -16.71 -11.59
CA GLU A 35 13.15 -15.29 -11.78
C GLU A 35 12.16 -14.76 -10.73
N MET A 36 11.13 -15.54 -10.38
CA MET A 36 10.18 -15.19 -9.31
C MET A 36 10.85 -15.13 -7.94
N ASN A 37 11.80 -16.02 -7.63
CA ASN A 37 12.54 -15.98 -6.37
C ASN A 37 13.42 -14.73 -6.26
N LYS A 38 14.03 -14.27 -7.36
CA LYS A 38 14.77 -13.00 -7.37
C LYS A 38 13.84 -11.83 -7.07
N TRP A 39 12.67 -11.79 -7.71
CA TRP A 39 11.66 -10.76 -7.47
C TRP A 39 11.17 -10.76 -6.02
N LYS A 40 10.93 -11.93 -5.44
CA LYS A 40 10.54 -12.08 -4.04
C LYS A 40 11.58 -11.48 -3.10
N SER A 41 12.86 -11.72 -3.34
CA SER A 41 13.95 -11.11 -2.56
C SER A 41 13.99 -9.59 -2.67
N VAL A 42 13.69 -9.03 -3.85
CA VAL A 42 13.66 -7.56 -4.04
C VAL A 42 12.51 -6.94 -3.24
N ILE A 43 11.32 -7.54 -3.31
CA ILE A 43 10.15 -7.06 -2.57
C ILE A 43 10.38 -7.18 -1.06
N GLU A 44 10.98 -8.28 -0.59
CA GLU A 44 11.27 -8.48 0.84
C GLU A 44 12.37 -7.54 1.36
N CYS A 45 13.34 -7.14 0.52
CA CYS A 45 14.35 -6.15 0.89
C CYS A 45 13.79 -4.71 0.95
N ASP A 46 12.87 -4.34 0.06
CA ASP A 46 12.22 -3.01 0.07
C ASP A 46 11.10 -2.89 1.12
N VAL A 47 10.64 -4.02 1.68
CA VAL A 47 9.64 -4.10 2.76
C VAL A 47 10.32 -4.26 4.14
N VAL A 48 11.57 -3.84 4.29
CA VAL A 48 12.06 -3.49 5.64
C VAL A 48 11.31 -2.22 6.05
N PRO A 49 10.50 -2.22 7.12
CA PRO A 49 9.87 -1.01 7.59
C PRO A 49 10.97 -0.04 8.02
N SER A 50 11.12 1.07 7.29
CA SER A 50 11.70 2.28 7.88
C SER A 50 10.73 2.76 8.96
N ASP A 51 10.91 2.24 10.17
CA ASP A 51 10.44 2.87 11.41
C ASP A 51 11.26 4.14 11.66
N GLU A 52 11.26 5.13 10.75
CA GLU A 52 11.79 6.47 11.03
C GLU A 52 10.93 7.55 10.33
N GLU A 53 10.12 8.20 11.17
CA GLU A 53 9.58 9.56 11.10
C GLU A 53 9.29 10.22 9.74
N THR A 54 8.00 10.43 9.48
CA THR A 54 7.54 11.74 9.01
C THR A 54 6.61 12.35 10.06
N SER A 55 7.24 12.89 11.12
CA SER A 55 6.69 13.99 11.89
C SER A 55 6.48 15.18 10.95
N LEU A 56 5.22 15.43 10.58
CA LEU A 56 4.78 16.72 10.08
C LEU A 56 3.87 17.31 11.16
N THR A 57 4.49 18.04 12.08
CA THR A 57 3.81 19.04 12.90
C THR A 57 3.30 20.14 11.97
N ASP A 58 1.99 20.25 11.81
CA ASP A 58 1.35 21.53 11.52
C ASP A 58 0.17 21.71 12.48
N VAL A 59 0.11 22.91 13.07
CA VAL A 59 -0.64 23.26 14.27
C VAL A 59 -2.01 23.82 13.87
N GLY A 60 -3.09 23.30 14.47
CA GLY A 60 -4.40 23.95 14.42
C GLY A 60 -5.42 23.30 15.37
N PRO A 61 -5.92 23.99 16.41
CA PRO A 61 -6.76 23.38 17.44
C PRO A 61 -8.25 23.49 17.09
N THR A 62 -9.01 22.40 17.09
CA THR A 62 -10.46 22.47 17.27
C THR A 62 -11.03 21.22 17.96
N ALA A 63 -11.61 21.48 19.13
CA ALA A 63 -12.73 20.80 19.77
C ALA A 63 -12.62 19.28 20.01
N ILE A 64 -12.27 18.97 21.25
CA ILE A 64 -12.66 17.74 21.94
C ILE A 64 -14.20 17.69 22.04
N GLU A 65 -14.85 16.77 21.33
CA GLU A 65 -16.19 16.32 21.69
C GLU A 65 -16.04 14.88 22.17
N SER A 66 -15.60 14.77 23.42
CA SER A 66 -15.65 13.51 24.16
C SER A 66 -17.10 13.33 24.63
N ASP A 67 -17.89 12.57 23.87
CA ASP A 67 -19.18 12.06 24.32
C ASP A 67 -18.95 11.18 25.56
N THR A 68 -19.11 11.81 26.72
CA THR A 68 -19.12 11.16 28.02
C THR A 68 -20.52 10.58 28.21
N ASP A 69 -20.72 9.34 27.77
CA ASP A 69 -21.93 8.58 28.09
C ASP A 69 -21.70 7.86 29.43
N SER A 70 -22.00 8.58 30.53
CA SER A 70 -21.92 8.07 31.88
C SER A 70 -23.35 7.85 32.38
N ASP A 71 -23.92 6.70 32.02
CA ASP A 71 -25.21 6.22 32.55
C ASP A 71 -25.03 5.77 34.01
N ASP A 72 -25.22 6.70 34.94
CA ASP A 72 -25.40 6.42 36.37
C ASP A 72 -26.85 6.74 36.74
N PHE A 73 -27.76 5.81 36.41
CA PHE A 73 -29.18 5.91 36.74
C PHE A 73 -29.39 5.54 38.21
N LEU A 74 -29.31 6.60 39.03
CA LEU A 74 -29.95 6.84 40.32
C LEU A 74 -30.54 5.65 41.09
N SER A 75 -30.02 5.53 42.32
CA SER A 75 -30.57 4.77 43.44
C SER A 75 -32.00 5.21 43.84
N ASP A 76 -32.85 4.23 44.12
CA ASP A 76 -33.85 4.24 45.21
C ASP A 76 -33.94 2.83 45.81
#